data_AF-C9RGK4-F1
#
_entry.id   AF-C9RGK4-F1
#
_cell.length_a   1.000
_cell.length_b   1.000
_cell.length_c   1.000
_cell.angle_alpha   90.00
_cell.angle_beta   90.00
_cell.angle_gamma   90.00
#
_symmetry.space_group_name_H-M   'P 1'
#
loop_
_entity.id
_entity.type
_entity.pdbx_description
1 polymer ?
#
loop_
_entity_poly.entity_id
_entity_poly.type
_entity_poly.pdbx_seq_one_letter_code
_entity_poly.pdbx_strand_id
1 'polypeptide(L)'
;MPSLRLIKNERLELHHLFVLIACIYLIFSNISIISAFVFLISALFFYISFIVGKKLYSKFSTLPNFNEKKHYTFGLILMIIGLIFIIADLLWVRDVPLFDPLSRRFLSVYFTTFSHLFLLGWAIVIASTNIERKKVIAYTAVFAVLIMLLGYRTNVLVLLISSIIVLYYKGDISNRELFKYGIGVFAVLIFLSALRLYVLGVGGNPITSRIELTMSVYDIIFNNFNGIFNGYIHYSAVFSYLGMCSGARTVIAHILGIYGVSITPTIVGAVVGDYGTLAVIPYFGILGIFLGFFYKLSERLKGIYLGVYGILFAYTLIAIESGILDLDVIIYYLFGMLLCIYALISGKLKNLKNLKGF
;
A
#
# COMPACT_ATOMS: atom_id res chain seq x y z
N MET A 1 -43.15 22.12 -10.26
CA MET A 1 -42.09 21.46 -11.06
C MET A 1 -40.83 21.38 -10.21
N PRO A 2 -40.49 20.20 -9.67
CA PRO A 2 -39.26 20.00 -8.92
C PRO A 2 -38.16 19.54 -9.88
N SER A 3 -37.30 20.45 -10.32
CA SER A 3 -36.08 20.11 -11.05
C SER A 3 -34.88 20.67 -10.30
N LEU A 4 -33.84 19.82 -10.21
CA LEU A 4 -32.48 20.16 -9.78
C LEU A 4 -32.24 20.33 -8.27
N ARG A 5 -32.66 19.35 -7.46
CA ARG A 5 -31.91 19.05 -6.23
C ARG A 5 -30.78 18.07 -6.55
N LEU A 6 -29.58 18.66 -6.67
CA LEU A 6 -28.30 18.10 -6.24
C LEU A 6 -27.97 16.68 -6.76
N ILE A 7 -27.31 16.62 -7.91
CA ILE A 7 -26.37 15.52 -8.19
C ILE A 7 -25.30 15.60 -7.09
N LYS A 8 -25.52 14.82 -6.03
CA LYS A 8 -24.54 14.58 -4.98
C LYS A 8 -23.33 13.99 -5.70
N ASN A 9 -22.24 14.75 -5.86
CA ASN A 9 -20.99 14.27 -6.45
C ASN A 9 -20.67 12.91 -5.83
N GLU A 10 -20.85 11.83 -6.59
CA GLU A 10 -20.49 10.50 -6.13
C GLU A 10 -18.99 10.51 -5.90
N ARG A 11 -18.58 10.33 -4.65
CA ARG A 11 -17.16 10.20 -4.30
C ARG A 11 -16.65 8.95 -5.02
N LEU A 12 -15.62 9.11 -5.84
CA LEU A 12 -14.90 8.00 -6.42
C LEU A 12 -14.37 7.12 -5.28
N GLU A 13 -14.86 5.90 -5.19
CA GLU A 13 -14.36 4.94 -4.20
C GLU A 13 -13.04 4.34 -4.69
N LEU A 14 -12.08 4.17 -3.77
CA LEU A 14 -10.73 3.81 -4.14
C LEU A 14 -10.60 2.43 -4.83
N HIS A 15 -11.50 1.50 -4.57
CA HIS A 15 -11.52 0.19 -5.26
C HIS A 15 -11.72 0.31 -6.78
N HIS A 16 -12.33 1.41 -7.29
CA HIS A 16 -12.34 1.72 -8.71
C HIS A 16 -10.93 2.05 -9.25
N LEU A 17 -10.10 2.75 -8.46
CA LEU A 17 -8.72 3.04 -8.84
C LEU A 17 -7.87 1.79 -8.94
N PHE A 18 -8.09 0.80 -8.05
CA PHE A 18 -7.39 -0.48 -8.12
C PHE A 18 -7.65 -1.18 -9.46
N VAL A 19 -8.92 -1.28 -9.86
CA VAL A 19 -9.31 -1.87 -11.16
C VAL A 19 -8.76 -1.04 -12.33
N LEU A 20 -8.83 0.29 -12.25
CA LEU A 20 -8.28 1.17 -13.29
C LEU A 20 -6.78 0.93 -13.49
N ILE A 21 -5.99 0.91 -12.40
CA ILE A 21 -4.55 0.68 -12.48
C ILE A 21 -4.26 -0.73 -12.99
N ALA A 22 -5.01 -1.75 -12.56
CA ALA A 22 -4.90 -3.11 -13.07
C ALA A 22 -5.12 -3.17 -14.59
N CYS A 23 -6.14 -2.48 -15.11
CA CYS A 23 -6.40 -2.38 -16.54
C CYS A 23 -5.27 -1.66 -17.29
N ILE A 24 -4.73 -0.57 -16.73
CA ILE A 24 -3.57 0.14 -17.31
C ILE A 24 -2.38 -0.82 -17.43
N TYR A 25 -2.07 -1.57 -16.37
CA TYR A 25 -0.98 -2.54 -16.39
C TYR A 25 -1.17 -3.60 -17.48
N LEU A 26 -2.40 -4.10 -17.67
CA LEU A 26 -2.70 -5.06 -18.73
C LEU A 26 -2.52 -4.47 -20.12
N ILE A 27 -3.02 -3.25 -20.38
CA ILE A 27 -2.92 -2.58 -21.69
C ILE A 27 -1.47 -2.34 -22.11
N PHE A 28 -0.61 -1.96 -21.16
CA PHE A 28 0.81 -1.67 -21.42
C PHE A 28 1.71 -2.90 -21.27
N SER A 29 1.15 -4.11 -21.17
CA SER A 29 1.92 -5.35 -21.02
C SER A 29 1.72 -6.30 -22.18
N ASN A 30 2.77 -7.05 -22.51
CA ASN A 30 2.73 -8.11 -23.52
C ASN A 30 2.77 -9.48 -22.82
N ILE A 31 1.64 -9.89 -22.25
CA ILE A 31 1.49 -11.17 -21.53
C ILE A 31 0.51 -12.10 -22.25
N SER A 32 0.55 -13.39 -21.92
CA SER A 32 -0.40 -14.35 -22.48
C SER A 32 -1.85 -13.99 -22.16
N ILE A 33 -2.77 -14.31 -23.09
CA ILE A 33 -4.20 -13.98 -22.94
C ILE A 33 -4.80 -14.63 -21.67
N ILE A 34 -4.33 -15.82 -21.34
CA ILE A 34 -4.81 -16.58 -20.17
C ILE A 34 -4.35 -15.91 -18.87
N SER A 35 -3.09 -15.48 -18.77
CA SER A 35 -2.60 -14.78 -17.59
C SER A 35 -3.28 -13.42 -17.43
N ALA A 36 -3.48 -12.68 -18.53
CA ALA A 36 -4.25 -11.44 -18.54
C ALA A 36 -5.69 -11.64 -18.01
N PHE A 37 -6.35 -12.73 -18.43
CA PHE A 37 -7.69 -13.07 -17.97
C PHE A 37 -7.73 -13.35 -16.47
N VAL A 38 -6.77 -14.12 -15.93
CA VAL A 38 -6.68 -14.40 -14.49
C VAL A 38 -6.38 -13.14 -13.68
N PHE A 39 -5.52 -12.25 -14.19
CA PHE A 39 -5.26 -10.96 -13.55
C PHE A 39 -6.53 -10.08 -13.49
N LEU A 40 -7.32 -10.05 -14.57
CA LEU A 40 -8.58 -9.31 -14.61
C LEU A 40 -9.63 -9.92 -13.67
N ILE A 41 -9.72 -11.24 -13.62
CA ILE A 41 -10.55 -11.97 -12.64
C ILE A 41 -10.14 -11.58 -11.21
N SER A 42 -8.85 -11.51 -10.92
CA SER A 42 -8.33 -11.09 -9.61
C SER A 42 -8.85 -9.71 -9.21
N ALA A 43 -8.76 -8.74 -10.13
CA ALA A 43 -9.24 -7.38 -9.91
C ALA A 43 -10.77 -7.31 -9.74
N LEU A 44 -11.52 -8.13 -10.49
CA LEU A 44 -12.98 -8.21 -10.39
C LEU A 44 -13.41 -8.86 -9.06
N PHE A 45 -12.75 -9.93 -8.62
CA PHE A 45 -13.02 -10.54 -7.32
C PHE A 45 -12.72 -9.58 -6.19
N PHE A 46 -11.60 -8.84 -6.25
CA PHE A 46 -11.30 -7.78 -5.30
C PHE A 46 -12.42 -6.74 -5.23
N TYR A 47 -12.90 -6.28 -6.38
CA TYR A 47 -13.96 -5.30 -6.51
C TYR A 47 -15.27 -5.76 -5.85
N ILE A 48 -15.75 -6.97 -6.20
CA ILE A 48 -16.98 -7.54 -5.63
C ILE A 48 -16.82 -7.70 -4.11
N SER A 49 -15.69 -8.25 -3.68
CA SER A 49 -15.41 -8.54 -2.28
C SER A 49 -15.32 -7.27 -1.44
N PHE A 50 -14.81 -6.18 -1.99
CA PHE A 50 -14.83 -4.86 -1.36
C PHE A 50 -16.25 -4.37 -1.09
N ILE A 51 -17.15 -4.51 -2.07
CA ILE A 51 -18.57 -4.14 -1.90
C ILE A 51 -19.23 -5.02 -0.82
N VAL A 52 -18.92 -6.31 -0.79
CA VAL A 52 -19.41 -7.24 0.25
C VAL A 52 -18.91 -6.80 1.63
N GLY A 53 -17.63 -6.47 1.79
CA GLY A 53 -17.05 -5.97 3.04
C GLY A 53 -17.73 -4.69 3.54
N LYS A 54 -18.00 -3.76 2.63
CA LYS A 54 -18.75 -2.52 2.92
C LYS A 54 -20.17 -2.80 3.41
N LYS A 55 -20.86 -3.78 2.81
CA LYS A 55 -22.20 -4.22 3.25
C LYS A 55 -22.13 -4.97 4.58
N LEU A 56 -21.07 -5.73 4.84
CA LEU A 56 -20.91 -6.45 6.10
C LEU A 56 -20.83 -5.49 7.30
N TYR A 57 -20.15 -4.35 7.11
CA TYR A 57 -20.06 -3.30 8.13
C TYR A 57 -21.42 -2.79 8.61
N SER A 58 -22.43 -2.67 7.73
CA SER A 58 -23.73 -2.10 8.13
C SER A 58 -24.46 -2.92 9.20
N LYS A 59 -24.10 -4.20 9.36
CA LYS A 59 -24.61 -5.07 10.41
C LYS A 59 -23.97 -4.79 11.79
N PHE A 60 -22.89 -4.04 11.85
CA PHE A 60 -22.15 -3.69 13.06
C PHE A 60 -22.30 -2.18 13.32
N SER A 61 -23.44 -1.78 13.89
CA SER A 61 -23.85 -0.37 13.98
C SER A 61 -23.26 0.41 15.15
N THR A 62 -22.62 -0.27 16.10
CA THR A 62 -22.21 0.38 17.35
C THR A 62 -20.71 0.57 17.41
N LEU A 63 -20.35 1.84 17.53
CA LEU A 63 -18.97 2.28 17.50
C LEU A 63 -18.59 2.92 18.84
N PRO A 64 -17.35 2.68 19.29
CA PRO A 64 -16.75 3.47 20.36
C PRO A 64 -16.57 4.94 19.93
N ASN A 65 -16.61 5.84 20.91
CA ASN A 65 -16.25 7.23 20.72
C ASN A 65 -14.74 7.37 21.00
N PHE A 66 -13.95 7.80 20.02
CA PHE A 66 -12.50 7.90 20.18
C PHE A 66 -12.05 9.34 20.38
N ASN A 67 -10.94 9.49 21.12
CA ASN A 67 -10.34 10.79 21.41
C ASN A 67 -9.26 11.11 20.36
N GLU A 68 -9.54 12.09 19.50
CA GLU A 68 -8.64 12.53 18.42
C GLU A 68 -7.27 13.02 18.93
N LYS A 69 -7.18 13.57 20.15
CA LYS A 69 -5.90 14.03 20.72
C LYS A 69 -4.93 12.87 20.96
N LYS A 70 -5.43 11.75 21.50
CA LYS A 70 -4.59 10.55 21.73
C LYS A 70 -4.09 9.97 20.41
N HIS A 71 -4.93 9.99 19.38
CA HIS A 71 -4.58 9.54 18.04
C HIS A 71 -3.47 10.40 17.43
N TYR A 72 -3.56 11.72 17.58
CA TYR A 72 -2.52 12.63 17.13
C TYR A 72 -1.19 12.41 17.85
N THR A 73 -1.19 12.33 19.19
CA THR A 73 0.04 12.07 19.97
C THR A 73 0.68 10.75 19.57
N PHE A 74 -0.13 9.70 19.35
CA PHE A 74 0.37 8.41 18.87
C PHE A 74 1.04 8.53 17.49
N GLY A 75 0.40 9.24 16.54
CA GLY A 75 0.98 9.50 15.23
C GLY A 75 2.30 10.27 15.29
N LEU A 76 2.40 11.28 16.15
CA LEU A 76 3.64 12.03 16.37
C LEU A 76 4.77 11.16 16.94
N ILE A 77 4.46 10.30 17.92
CA ILE A 77 5.46 9.39 18.49
C ILE A 77 6.01 8.47 17.40
N LEU A 78 5.15 7.87 16.58
CA LEU A 78 5.57 7.02 15.46
C LEU A 78 6.43 7.78 14.46
N MET A 79 6.06 9.03 14.15
CA MET A 79 6.80 9.89 13.23
C MET A 79 8.20 10.23 13.77
N ILE A 80 8.33 10.55 15.07
CA ILE A 80 9.62 10.84 15.70
C ILE A 80 10.51 9.60 15.72
N ILE A 81 9.96 8.44 16.11
CA ILE A 81 10.70 7.17 16.09
C ILE A 81 11.20 6.89 14.69
N GLY A 82 10.32 6.95 13.68
CA GLY A 82 10.70 6.74 12.28
C GLY A 82 11.81 7.69 11.83
N LEU A 83 11.73 8.98 12.18
CA LEU A 83 12.75 9.97 11.82
C LEU A 83 14.12 9.67 12.46
N ILE A 84 14.14 9.25 13.73
CA ILE A 84 15.37 8.83 14.41
C ILE A 84 16.03 7.68 13.66
N PHE A 85 15.24 6.69 13.23
CA PHE A 85 15.76 5.54 12.49
C PHE A 85 16.21 5.88 11.06
N ILE A 86 15.55 6.83 10.37
CA ILE A 86 16.05 7.33 9.08
C ILE A 86 17.46 7.93 9.24
N ILE A 87 17.66 8.76 10.27
CA ILE A 87 18.96 9.36 10.55
C ILE A 87 19.98 8.28 10.93
N ALA A 88 19.60 7.32 11.79
CA ALA A 88 20.47 6.23 12.20
C ALA A 88 20.93 5.37 11.00
N ASP A 89 20.04 5.09 10.05
CA ASP A 89 20.36 4.30 8.85
C ASP A 89 21.34 5.04 7.93
N LEU A 90 21.17 6.35 7.75
CA LEU A 90 22.11 7.19 7.01
C LEU A 90 23.48 7.28 7.69
N LEU A 91 23.50 7.41 9.02
CA LEU A 91 24.75 7.42 9.80
C LEU A 91 25.46 6.06 9.78
N TRP A 92 24.69 4.97 9.73
CA TRP A 92 25.22 3.61 9.65
C TRP A 92 25.96 3.36 8.33
N VAL A 93 25.33 3.74 7.21
CA VAL A 93 25.92 3.57 5.88
C VAL A 93 27.03 4.60 5.61
N ARG A 94 27.03 5.74 6.32
CA ARG A 94 27.97 6.87 6.17
C ARG A 94 27.98 7.49 4.77
N ASP A 95 26.98 7.18 3.97
CA ASP A 95 26.78 7.63 2.61
C ASP A 95 25.28 7.74 2.34
N VAL A 96 24.89 8.34 1.22
CA VAL A 96 23.50 8.56 0.83
C VAL A 96 23.11 7.55 -0.25
N PRO A 97 22.29 6.51 0.07
CA PRO A 97 21.90 5.46 -0.88
C PRO A 97 21.17 5.94 -2.14
N LEU A 98 20.71 7.19 -2.16
CA LEU A 98 20.17 7.84 -3.36
C LEU A 98 21.24 8.09 -4.43
N PHE A 99 22.44 8.48 -4.02
CA PHE A 99 23.53 8.84 -4.94
C PHE A 99 24.45 7.66 -5.25
N ASP A 100 24.65 6.75 -4.29
CA ASP A 100 25.31 5.48 -4.52
C ASP A 100 24.34 4.28 -4.30
N PRO A 101 23.85 3.64 -5.38
CA PRO A 101 23.01 2.45 -5.27
C PRO A 101 23.67 1.26 -4.58
N LEU A 102 25.01 1.18 -4.53
CA LEU A 102 25.74 0.11 -3.84
C LEU A 102 25.62 0.27 -2.33
N SER A 103 25.64 1.51 -1.84
CA SER A 103 25.47 1.88 -0.43
C SER A 103 24.15 1.35 0.15
N ARG A 104 23.13 1.11 -0.69
CA ARG A 104 21.87 0.47 -0.27
C ARG A 104 22.03 -0.94 0.29
N ARG A 105 23.02 -1.71 -0.17
CA ARG A 105 23.25 -3.08 0.30
C ARG A 105 23.72 -3.14 1.75
N PHE A 106 24.24 -2.03 2.26
CA PHE A 106 24.74 -1.92 3.63
C PHE A 106 23.72 -1.33 4.61
N LEU A 107 22.51 -0.98 4.15
CA LEU A 107 21.43 -0.54 5.02
C LEU A 107 21.05 -1.64 6.00
N SER A 108 20.80 -1.24 7.24
CA SER A 108 20.38 -2.17 8.27
C SER A 108 18.90 -2.46 8.09
N VAL A 109 18.57 -3.73 7.84
CA VAL A 109 17.18 -4.20 7.68
C VAL A 109 16.30 -3.74 8.84
N TYR A 110 16.82 -3.77 10.08
CA TYR A 110 16.10 -3.33 11.26
C TYR A 110 15.83 -1.82 11.25
N PHE A 111 16.86 -1.00 10.97
CA PHE A 111 16.70 0.46 10.95
C PHE A 111 15.77 0.91 9.82
N THR A 112 15.92 0.33 8.64
CA THR A 112 15.01 0.59 7.53
C THR A 112 13.56 0.22 7.89
N THR A 113 13.33 -0.92 8.55
CA THR A 113 11.96 -1.33 8.94
C THR A 113 11.35 -0.35 9.93
N PHE A 114 12.09 0.07 10.95
CA PHE A 114 11.58 1.08 11.90
C PHE A 114 11.43 2.46 11.27
N SER A 115 12.23 2.79 10.26
CA SER A 115 12.08 4.04 9.49
C SER A 115 10.69 4.15 8.85
N HIS A 116 10.08 3.03 8.44
CA HIS A 116 8.77 3.03 7.79
C HIS A 116 7.64 3.43 8.75
N LEU A 117 7.83 3.33 10.09
CA LEU A 117 6.89 3.90 11.06
C LEU A 117 6.65 5.40 10.84
N PHE A 118 7.59 6.10 10.20
CA PHE A 118 7.41 7.48 9.76
C PHE A 118 6.21 7.64 8.82
N LEU A 119 6.08 6.75 7.82
CA LEU A 119 4.99 6.76 6.84
C LEU A 119 3.63 6.67 7.54
N LEU A 120 3.52 5.69 8.44
CA LEU A 120 2.32 5.43 9.22
C LEU A 120 2.00 6.61 10.16
N GLY A 121 3.02 7.11 10.88
CA GLY A 121 2.90 8.23 11.81
C GLY A 121 2.38 9.49 11.10
N TRP A 122 2.95 9.83 9.94
CA TRP A 122 2.52 10.98 9.15
C TRP A 122 1.07 10.86 8.67
N ALA A 123 0.68 9.70 8.14
CA ALA A 123 -0.69 9.48 7.69
C ALA A 123 -1.71 9.61 8.85
N ILE A 124 -1.37 9.12 10.05
CA ILE A 124 -2.20 9.27 11.26
C ILE A 124 -2.26 10.74 11.69
N VAL A 125 -1.14 11.47 11.66
CA VAL A 125 -1.10 12.89 12.02
C VAL A 125 -2.02 13.71 11.13
N ILE A 126 -1.96 13.53 9.80
CA ILE A 126 -2.86 14.22 8.86
C ILE A 126 -4.32 13.85 9.15
N ALA A 127 -4.59 12.58 9.42
CA ALA A 127 -5.95 12.09 9.66
C ALA A 127 -6.56 12.58 10.99
N SER A 128 -5.71 12.91 11.97
CA SER A 128 -6.12 13.34 13.31
C SER A 128 -6.10 14.85 13.52
N THR A 129 -5.67 15.65 12.53
CA THR A 129 -5.54 17.10 12.68
C THR A 129 -6.15 17.88 11.53
N ASN A 130 -6.53 19.12 11.83
CA ASN A 130 -6.99 20.11 10.85
C ASN A 130 -5.86 21.02 10.40
N ILE A 131 -4.80 20.43 9.82
CA ILE A 131 -3.74 21.19 9.15
C ILE A 131 -4.27 21.67 7.80
N GLU A 132 -3.94 22.91 7.42
CA GLU A 132 -4.25 23.45 6.09
C GLU A 132 -3.67 22.57 4.98
N ARG A 133 -4.47 22.31 3.93
CA ARG A 133 -4.09 21.49 2.79
C ARG A 133 -2.74 21.85 2.17
N LYS A 134 -2.44 23.16 2.01
CA LYS A 134 -1.16 23.62 1.43
C LYS A 134 0.04 23.19 2.29
N LYS A 135 -0.10 23.28 3.62
CA LYS A 135 0.93 22.86 4.58
C LYS A 135 1.11 21.34 4.55
N VAL A 136 0.02 20.57 4.49
CA VAL A 136 0.09 19.11 4.38
C VAL A 136 0.87 18.71 3.13
N ILE A 137 0.56 19.29 1.98
CA ILE A 137 1.25 18.99 0.72
C ILE A 137 2.72 19.38 0.79
N ALA A 138 3.04 20.57 1.32
CA ALA A 138 4.42 21.03 1.47
C ALA A 138 5.23 20.09 2.39
N TYR A 139 4.71 19.75 3.56
CA TYR A 139 5.38 18.83 4.49
C TYR A 139 5.52 17.43 3.91
N THR A 140 4.50 16.93 3.22
CA THR A 140 4.58 15.63 2.54
C THR A 140 5.67 15.62 1.47
N ALA A 141 5.84 16.73 0.73
CA ALA A 141 6.91 16.86 -0.26
C ALA A 141 8.31 16.88 0.39
N VAL A 142 8.49 17.61 1.50
CA VAL A 142 9.76 17.62 2.26
C VAL A 142 10.07 16.23 2.80
N PHE A 143 9.08 15.56 3.37
CA PHE A 143 9.25 14.20 3.88
C PHE A 143 9.49 13.17 2.78
N ALA A 144 8.88 13.35 1.61
CA ALA A 144 9.18 12.53 0.44
C ALA A 144 10.66 12.63 0.05
N VAL A 145 11.23 13.84 0.04
CA VAL A 145 12.67 14.04 -0.22
C VAL A 145 13.51 13.36 0.85
N LEU A 146 13.13 13.49 2.13
CA LEU A 146 13.85 12.87 3.25
C LEU A 146 13.87 11.33 3.15
N ILE A 147 12.74 10.71 2.86
CA ILE A 147 12.66 9.24 2.65
C ILE A 147 13.43 8.83 1.38
N MET A 148 13.42 9.68 0.36
CA MET A 148 14.13 9.43 -0.89
C MET A 148 15.65 9.35 -0.71
N LEU A 149 16.22 9.96 0.33
CA LEU A 149 17.66 9.84 0.66
C LEU A 149 18.07 8.38 0.90
N LEU A 150 17.17 7.55 1.45
CA LEU A 150 17.39 6.10 1.61
C LEU A 150 17.28 5.33 0.28
N GLY A 151 16.86 6.01 -0.80
CA GLY A 151 16.71 5.45 -2.14
C GLY A 151 15.44 4.61 -2.35
N TYR A 152 14.54 4.51 -1.38
CA TYR A 152 13.32 3.71 -1.49
C TYR A 152 12.19 4.44 -2.20
N ARG A 153 12.05 4.20 -3.52
CA ARG A 153 11.01 4.81 -4.35
C ARG A 153 9.60 4.42 -3.91
N THR A 154 9.35 3.14 -3.60
CA THR A 154 8.03 2.65 -3.15
C THR A 154 7.53 3.41 -1.93
N ASN A 155 8.40 3.64 -0.94
CA ASN A 155 8.04 4.34 0.29
C ASN A 155 7.64 5.81 0.03
N VAL A 156 8.33 6.47 -0.90
CA VAL A 156 7.96 7.83 -1.33
C VAL A 156 6.56 7.84 -1.94
N LEU A 157 6.22 6.85 -2.76
CA LEU A 157 4.89 6.75 -3.36
C LEU A 157 3.82 6.44 -2.33
N VAL A 158 4.09 5.53 -1.39
CA VAL A 158 3.19 5.23 -0.28
C VAL A 158 2.90 6.49 0.51
N LEU A 159 3.92 7.29 0.85
CA LEU A 159 3.75 8.55 1.58
C LEU A 159 2.84 9.52 0.82
N LEU A 160 3.11 9.73 -0.49
CA LEU A 160 2.36 10.65 -1.32
C LEU A 160 0.91 10.20 -1.51
N ILE A 161 0.70 8.95 -1.92
CA ILE A 161 -0.62 8.37 -2.20
C ILE A 161 -1.45 8.31 -0.91
N SER A 162 -0.88 7.84 0.21
CA SER A 162 -1.59 7.77 1.49
C SER A 162 -2.02 9.16 1.98
N SER A 163 -1.17 10.18 1.85
CA SER A 163 -1.50 11.56 2.24
C SER A 163 -2.65 12.12 1.40
N ILE A 164 -2.65 11.87 0.08
CA ILE A 164 -3.74 12.26 -0.82
C ILE A 164 -5.04 11.53 -0.44
N ILE A 165 -4.98 10.22 -0.17
CA ILE A 165 -6.14 9.41 0.24
C ILE A 165 -6.74 9.95 1.54
N VAL A 166 -5.92 10.23 2.54
CA VAL A 166 -6.38 10.77 3.84
C VAL A 166 -7.08 12.12 3.64
N LEU A 167 -6.47 13.04 2.87
CA LEU A 167 -7.07 14.35 2.57
C LEU A 167 -8.39 14.23 1.80
N TYR A 168 -8.46 13.31 0.84
CA TYR A 168 -9.66 13.03 0.06
C TYR A 168 -10.83 12.55 0.93
N TYR A 169 -10.59 11.60 1.82
CA TYR A 169 -11.65 11.08 2.69
C TYR A 169 -12.00 11.99 3.86
N LYS A 170 -11.07 12.84 4.28
CA LYS A 170 -11.37 13.95 5.19
C LYS A 170 -12.32 14.98 4.56
N GLY A 171 -12.33 15.07 3.22
CA GLY A 171 -13.17 15.98 2.45
C GLY A 171 -12.47 17.27 2.02
N ASP A 172 -11.16 17.37 2.22
CA ASP A 172 -10.35 18.56 1.91
C ASP A 172 -9.99 18.65 0.41
N ILE A 173 -10.23 17.57 -0.34
CA ILE A 173 -9.91 17.42 -1.78
C ILE A 173 -11.14 16.87 -2.52
N SER A 174 -11.43 17.46 -3.69
CA SER A 174 -12.49 16.99 -4.60
C SER A 174 -12.02 15.90 -5.58
N ASN A 175 -12.94 15.18 -6.23
CA ASN A 175 -12.60 14.14 -7.23
C ASN A 175 -11.66 14.66 -8.34
N ARG A 176 -11.86 15.91 -8.82
CA ARG A 176 -11.00 16.51 -9.86
C ARG A 176 -9.57 16.72 -9.36
N GLU A 177 -9.43 17.10 -8.10
CA GLU A 177 -8.13 17.34 -7.49
C GLU A 177 -7.42 16.04 -7.14
N LEU A 178 -8.16 14.97 -6.79
CA LEU A 178 -7.62 13.62 -6.67
C LEU A 178 -6.89 13.21 -7.96
N PHE A 179 -7.51 13.42 -9.12
CA PHE A 179 -6.85 13.17 -10.41
C PHE A 179 -5.63 14.07 -10.64
N LYS A 180 -5.72 15.37 -10.34
CA LYS A 180 -4.56 16.29 -10.47
C LYS A 180 -3.38 15.86 -9.62
N TYR A 181 -3.62 15.50 -8.36
CA TYR A 181 -2.57 15.02 -7.46
C TYR A 181 -2.06 13.63 -7.86
N GLY A 182 -2.93 12.75 -8.35
CA GLY A 182 -2.53 11.47 -8.94
C GLY A 182 -1.59 11.64 -10.13
N ILE A 183 -1.88 12.57 -11.04
CA ILE A 183 -0.98 12.95 -12.14
C ILE A 183 0.33 13.52 -11.59
N GLY A 184 0.28 14.33 -10.52
CA GLY A 184 1.47 14.84 -9.84
C GLY A 184 2.37 13.71 -9.29
N VAL A 185 1.78 12.71 -8.63
CA VAL A 185 2.53 11.51 -8.16
C VAL A 185 3.11 10.74 -9.34
N PHE A 186 2.35 10.60 -10.42
CA PHE A 186 2.83 9.97 -11.65
C PHE A 186 3.99 10.75 -12.31
N ALA A 187 3.96 12.08 -12.29
CA ALA A 187 5.07 12.90 -12.76
C ALA A 187 6.33 12.71 -11.89
N VAL A 188 6.18 12.62 -10.56
CA VAL A 188 7.29 12.29 -9.65
C VAL A 188 7.87 10.91 -9.99
N LEU A 189 7.03 9.91 -10.24
CA LEU A 189 7.47 8.57 -10.67
C LEU A 189 8.34 8.60 -11.92
N ILE A 190 7.89 9.34 -12.95
CA ILE A 190 8.62 9.51 -14.20
C ILE A 190 9.96 10.17 -13.93
N PHE A 191 9.96 11.27 -13.19
CA PHE A 191 11.17 12.01 -12.85
C PHE A 191 12.20 11.11 -12.14
N LEU A 192 11.78 10.37 -11.11
CA LEU A 192 12.66 9.46 -10.38
C LEU A 192 13.21 8.33 -11.24
N SER A 193 12.40 7.84 -12.18
CA SER A 193 12.81 6.76 -13.06
C SER A 193 13.73 7.23 -14.17
N ALA A 194 13.50 8.43 -14.72
CA ALA A 194 14.38 9.07 -15.70
C ALA A 194 15.74 9.45 -15.09
N LEU A 195 15.74 10.02 -13.88
CA LEU A 195 16.97 10.35 -13.14
C LEU A 195 17.83 9.10 -12.93
N ARG A 196 17.20 7.98 -12.58
CA ARG A 196 17.91 6.70 -12.40
C ARG A 196 18.49 6.16 -13.71
N LEU A 197 17.74 6.22 -14.81
CA LEU A 197 18.25 5.78 -16.12
C LEU A 197 19.44 6.62 -16.57
N TYR A 198 19.37 7.93 -16.33
CA TYR A 198 20.48 8.85 -16.58
C TYR A 198 21.72 8.49 -15.76
N VAL A 199 21.58 8.27 -14.45
CA VAL A 199 22.69 7.87 -13.56
C VAL A 199 23.29 6.52 -13.95
N LEU A 200 22.46 5.57 -14.40
CA LEU A 200 22.92 4.24 -14.81
C LEU A 200 23.45 4.17 -16.26
N GLY A 201 23.32 5.24 -17.04
CA GLY A 201 23.72 5.26 -18.45
C GLY A 201 22.92 4.32 -19.36
N VAL A 202 21.72 3.89 -18.94
CA VAL A 202 20.88 2.95 -19.69
C VAL A 202 19.77 3.72 -20.43
N GLY A 203 19.68 3.54 -21.75
CA GLY A 203 18.61 4.11 -22.57
C GLY A 203 17.29 3.33 -22.46
N GLY A 204 16.15 3.99 -22.69
CA GLY A 204 14.83 3.36 -22.77
C GLY A 204 13.70 4.19 -22.13
N ASN A 205 12.45 3.78 -22.35
CA ASN A 205 11.31 4.37 -21.64
C ASN A 205 11.18 3.72 -20.24
N PRO A 206 11.34 4.47 -19.14
CA PRO A 206 11.36 3.91 -17.79
C PRO A 206 10.04 3.27 -17.35
N ILE A 207 8.91 3.70 -17.94
CA ILE A 207 7.58 3.27 -17.50
C ILE A 207 7.21 1.95 -18.15
N THR A 208 7.28 1.88 -19.48
CA THR A 208 6.90 0.66 -20.22
C THR A 208 7.82 -0.49 -19.87
N SER A 209 9.13 -0.24 -19.78
CA SER A 209 10.10 -1.25 -19.36
C SER A 209 9.83 -1.80 -17.96
N ARG A 210 9.27 -1.00 -17.05
CA ARG A 210 8.89 -1.43 -15.71
C ARG A 210 7.64 -2.30 -15.70
N ILE A 211 6.57 -1.84 -16.36
CA ILE A 211 5.32 -2.59 -16.46
C ILE A 211 5.59 -3.92 -17.16
N GLU A 212 6.30 -3.90 -18.29
CA GLU A 212 6.70 -5.10 -19.03
C GLU A 212 7.54 -6.05 -18.18
N LEU A 213 8.53 -5.56 -17.42
CA LEU A 213 9.33 -6.42 -16.55
C LEU A 213 8.47 -7.10 -15.47
N THR A 214 7.60 -6.34 -14.80
CA THR A 214 6.76 -6.92 -13.72
C THR A 214 5.70 -7.89 -14.24
N MET A 215 5.08 -7.56 -15.38
CA MET A 215 4.04 -8.38 -15.99
C MET A 215 4.62 -9.60 -16.70
N SER A 216 5.82 -9.52 -17.29
CA SER A 216 6.52 -10.69 -17.83
C SER A 216 6.93 -11.67 -16.73
N VAL A 217 7.41 -11.17 -15.59
CA VAL A 217 7.67 -12.01 -14.40
C VAL A 217 6.39 -12.71 -13.94
N TYR A 218 5.27 -11.98 -13.89
CA TYR A 218 3.97 -12.58 -13.61
C TYR A 218 3.60 -13.67 -14.61
N ASP A 219 3.76 -13.43 -15.91
CA ASP A 219 3.42 -14.38 -16.97
C ASP A 219 4.29 -15.65 -16.91
N ILE A 220 5.59 -15.50 -16.60
CA ILE A 220 6.49 -16.65 -16.38
C ILE A 220 6.05 -17.46 -15.17
N ILE A 221 5.73 -16.80 -14.04
CA ILE A 221 5.25 -17.49 -12.83
C ILE A 221 3.93 -18.22 -13.14
N PHE A 222 3.04 -17.58 -13.88
CA PHE A 222 1.74 -18.16 -14.25
C PHE A 222 1.89 -19.41 -15.13
N ASN A 223 2.73 -19.36 -16.16
CA ASN A 223 2.87 -20.44 -17.13
C ASN A 223 3.72 -21.60 -16.61
N ASN A 224 4.77 -21.31 -15.83
CA ASN A 224 5.79 -22.31 -15.47
C ASN A 224 5.78 -22.70 -13.98
N PHE A 225 5.22 -21.86 -13.09
CA PHE A 225 5.35 -22.03 -11.63
C PHE A 225 4.03 -21.95 -10.86
N ASN A 226 2.91 -22.24 -11.54
CA ASN A 226 1.57 -22.18 -10.97
C ASN A 226 1.39 -23.18 -9.80
N GLY A 227 1.27 -22.68 -8.57
CA GLY A 227 1.08 -23.47 -7.36
C GLY A 227 2.27 -24.33 -6.93
N ILE A 228 3.47 -24.06 -7.46
CA ILE A 228 4.66 -24.88 -7.18
C ILE A 228 5.26 -24.55 -5.80
N PHE A 229 5.15 -23.30 -5.35
CA PHE A 229 5.89 -22.84 -4.17
C PHE A 229 5.20 -23.16 -2.82
N ASN A 230 3.94 -23.60 -2.83
CA ASN A 230 3.20 -24.04 -1.63
C ASN A 230 3.27 -23.06 -0.43
N GLY A 231 3.27 -21.75 -0.71
CA GLY A 231 3.35 -20.70 0.31
C GLY A 231 4.77 -20.23 0.66
N TYR A 232 5.81 -20.82 0.05
CA TYR A 232 7.19 -20.49 0.35
C TYR A 232 7.53 -19.01 0.07
N ILE A 233 6.94 -18.37 -0.95
CA ILE A 233 7.19 -16.95 -1.24
C ILE A 233 6.65 -16.09 -0.09
N HIS A 234 5.41 -16.34 0.36
CA HIS A 234 4.81 -15.60 1.48
C HIS A 234 5.50 -15.89 2.81
N TYR A 235 5.93 -17.14 3.07
CA TYR A 235 6.74 -17.46 4.25
C TYR A 235 8.10 -16.76 4.23
N SER A 236 8.74 -16.72 3.06
CA SER A 236 10.02 -16.06 2.86
C SER A 236 9.96 -14.57 3.15
N ALA A 237 8.81 -13.92 2.95
CA ALA A 237 8.61 -12.51 3.31
C ALA A 237 8.78 -12.26 4.82
N VAL A 238 8.46 -13.25 5.67
CA VAL A 238 8.56 -13.14 7.13
C VAL A 238 9.88 -13.71 7.64
N PHE A 239 10.22 -14.93 7.25
CA PHE A 239 11.38 -15.64 7.79
C PHE A 239 12.72 -15.05 7.33
N SER A 240 12.75 -14.30 6.23
CA SER A 240 13.98 -13.65 5.77
C SER A 240 14.49 -12.58 6.73
N TYR A 241 13.59 -11.91 7.46
CA TYR A 241 13.95 -10.93 8.49
C TYR A 241 14.54 -11.58 9.75
N LEU A 242 14.26 -12.86 9.97
CA LEU A 242 14.87 -13.66 11.04
C LEU A 242 16.20 -14.29 10.58
N GLY A 243 16.65 -14.00 9.35
CA GLY A 243 17.85 -14.59 8.76
C GLY A 243 17.72 -16.07 8.38
N MET A 244 16.50 -16.62 8.39
CA MET A 244 16.27 -18.06 8.19
C MET A 244 16.13 -18.45 6.72
N CYS A 245 15.85 -17.50 5.83
CA CYS A 245 15.73 -17.76 4.38
C CYS A 245 16.05 -16.50 3.57
N SER A 246 16.16 -16.65 2.25
CA SER A 246 16.29 -15.52 1.34
C SER A 246 14.98 -14.73 1.26
N GLY A 247 15.07 -13.41 1.09
CA GLY A 247 13.87 -12.57 0.90
C GLY A 247 13.02 -13.03 -0.27
N ALA A 248 11.70 -12.87 -0.18
CA ALA A 248 10.73 -13.35 -1.17
C ALA A 248 11.05 -12.91 -2.62
N ARG A 249 11.52 -11.67 -2.79
CA ARG A 249 11.94 -11.12 -4.11
C ARG A 249 13.24 -11.73 -4.64
N THR A 250 14.13 -12.14 -3.74
CA THR A 250 15.39 -12.82 -4.09
C THR A 250 15.11 -14.28 -4.45
N VAL A 251 14.19 -14.93 -3.74
CA VAL A 251 13.72 -16.28 -4.06
C VAL A 251 13.22 -16.33 -5.50
N ILE A 252 12.34 -15.41 -5.89
CA ILE A 252 11.80 -15.34 -7.25
C ILE A 252 12.91 -15.07 -8.28
N ALA A 253 13.85 -14.18 -7.98
CA ALA A 253 14.99 -13.93 -8.88
C ALA A 253 15.84 -15.18 -9.12
N HIS A 254 16.15 -15.94 -8.06
CA HIS A 254 16.91 -17.19 -8.15
C HIS A 254 16.18 -18.26 -8.96
N ILE A 255 14.86 -18.35 -8.84
CA ILE A 255 14.05 -19.30 -9.62
C ILE A 255 14.06 -18.94 -11.12
N LEU A 256 14.09 -17.65 -11.43
CA LEU A 256 14.26 -17.17 -12.81
C LEU A 256 15.71 -17.28 -13.32
N GLY A 257 16.62 -17.84 -12.52
CA GLY A 257 18.03 -18.02 -12.88
C GLY A 257 18.86 -16.73 -12.81
N ILE A 258 18.35 -15.67 -12.16
CA ILE A 258 19.02 -14.37 -12.09
C ILE A 258 19.56 -14.17 -10.67
N TYR A 259 20.89 -14.22 -10.56
CA TYR A 259 21.60 -14.09 -9.28
C TYR A 259 22.03 -12.64 -9.00
N GLY A 260 22.09 -12.28 -7.71
CA GLY A 260 22.59 -10.97 -7.28
C GLY A 260 21.61 -9.80 -7.46
N VAL A 261 20.37 -10.08 -7.87
CA VAL A 261 19.29 -9.11 -8.00
C VAL A 261 18.03 -9.58 -7.28
N SER A 262 17.13 -8.64 -6.98
CA SER A 262 15.79 -8.95 -6.48
C SER A 262 14.75 -8.58 -7.54
N ILE A 263 13.80 -9.48 -7.76
CA ILE A 263 12.73 -9.31 -8.75
C ILE A 263 11.40 -9.34 -8.02
N THR A 264 10.58 -8.32 -8.25
CA THR A 264 9.27 -8.18 -7.63
C THR A 264 8.20 -8.87 -8.47
N PRO A 265 7.46 -9.84 -7.92
CA PRO A 265 6.23 -10.28 -8.54
C PRO A 265 5.14 -9.24 -8.30
N THR A 266 4.14 -9.22 -9.19
CA THR A 266 2.87 -8.54 -8.91
C THR A 266 2.16 -9.23 -7.75
N ILE A 267 1.21 -8.54 -7.11
CA ILE A 267 0.35 -9.14 -6.07
C ILE A 267 -0.34 -10.43 -6.54
N VAL A 268 -0.76 -10.49 -7.82
CA VAL A 268 -1.35 -11.69 -8.41
C VAL A 268 -0.29 -12.78 -8.60
N GLY A 269 0.90 -12.42 -9.10
CA GLY A 269 1.96 -13.39 -9.35
C GLY A 269 2.45 -14.10 -8.09
N ALA A 270 2.58 -13.39 -6.98
CA ALA A 270 2.95 -14.00 -5.70
C ALA A 270 1.94 -15.08 -5.26
N VAL A 271 0.65 -14.79 -5.40
CA VAL A 271 -0.44 -15.70 -5.01
C VAL A 271 -0.51 -16.91 -5.95
N VAL A 272 -0.43 -16.67 -7.26
CA VAL A 272 -0.46 -17.74 -8.26
C VAL A 272 0.74 -18.67 -8.12
N GLY A 273 1.94 -18.12 -7.87
CA GLY A 273 3.12 -18.94 -7.65
C GLY A 273 3.00 -19.84 -6.42
N ASP A 274 2.52 -19.29 -5.30
CA ASP A 274 2.46 -20.03 -4.04
C ASP A 274 1.30 -21.02 -3.97
N TYR A 275 0.11 -20.63 -4.41
CA TYR A 275 -1.11 -21.38 -4.12
C TYR A 275 -1.93 -21.71 -5.37
N GLY A 276 -1.44 -21.32 -6.53
CA GLY A 276 -2.05 -21.56 -7.82
C GLY A 276 -3.15 -20.57 -8.19
N THR A 277 -3.67 -20.72 -9.40
CA THR A 277 -4.70 -19.81 -9.97
C THR A 277 -5.99 -19.77 -9.18
N LEU A 278 -6.42 -20.90 -8.61
CA LEU A 278 -7.66 -20.95 -7.82
C LEU A 278 -7.57 -20.15 -6.52
N ALA A 279 -6.36 -19.99 -5.95
CA ALA A 279 -6.14 -19.25 -4.71
C ALA A 279 -6.31 -17.74 -4.84
N VAL A 280 -6.32 -17.22 -6.07
CA VAL A 280 -6.68 -15.82 -6.36
C VAL A 280 -8.04 -15.47 -5.74
N ILE A 281 -9.02 -16.38 -5.83
CA ILE A 281 -10.39 -16.15 -5.34
C ILE A 281 -10.40 -15.89 -3.82
N PRO A 282 -9.95 -16.81 -2.96
CA PRO A 282 -9.95 -16.57 -1.52
C PRO A 282 -9.01 -15.43 -1.12
N TYR A 283 -7.86 -15.25 -1.78
CA TYR A 283 -6.91 -14.19 -1.43
C TYR A 283 -7.49 -12.79 -1.66
N PHE A 284 -7.92 -12.48 -2.89
CA PHE A 284 -8.52 -11.18 -3.21
C PHE A 284 -9.92 -11.05 -2.59
N GLY A 285 -10.58 -12.17 -2.31
CA GLY A 285 -11.80 -12.24 -1.50
C GLY A 285 -11.62 -11.68 -0.10
N ILE A 286 -10.68 -12.25 0.66
CA ILE A 286 -10.37 -11.81 2.03
C ILE A 286 -9.83 -10.38 2.04
N LEU A 287 -8.90 -10.06 1.14
CA LEU A 287 -8.30 -8.73 1.02
C LEU A 287 -9.38 -7.67 0.72
N GLY A 288 -10.26 -7.95 -0.24
CA GLY A 288 -11.37 -7.07 -0.62
C GLY A 288 -12.35 -6.87 0.54
N ILE A 289 -12.82 -7.93 1.18
CA ILE A 289 -13.74 -7.85 2.32
C ILE A 289 -13.12 -7.04 3.46
N PHE A 290 -11.85 -7.30 3.79
CA PHE A 290 -11.13 -6.58 4.83
C PHE A 290 -11.03 -5.09 4.54
N LEU A 291 -10.56 -4.70 3.35
CA LEU A 291 -10.42 -3.29 2.99
C LEU A 291 -11.77 -2.58 2.85
N GLY A 292 -12.80 -3.27 2.33
CA GLY A 292 -14.15 -2.73 2.21
C GLY A 292 -14.82 -2.49 3.56
N PHE A 293 -14.60 -3.38 4.53
CA PHE A 293 -15.02 -3.19 5.91
C PHE A 293 -14.25 -2.04 6.56
N PHE A 294 -12.93 -2.01 6.41
CA PHE A 294 -12.07 -1.00 7.03
C PHE A 294 -12.30 0.40 6.46
N TYR A 295 -12.66 0.50 5.18
CA TYR A 295 -13.11 1.74 4.56
C TYR A 295 -14.30 2.37 5.29
N LYS A 296 -15.34 1.58 5.60
CA LYS A 296 -16.50 2.10 6.31
C LYS A 296 -16.19 2.48 7.75
N LEU A 297 -15.30 1.72 8.38
CA LEU A 297 -14.81 2.02 9.72
C LEU A 297 -14.03 3.34 9.75
N SER A 298 -13.16 3.57 8.76
CA SER A 298 -12.34 4.78 8.65
C SER A 298 -13.16 6.03 8.34
N GLU A 299 -14.19 5.93 7.51
CA GLU A 299 -15.13 7.01 7.23
C GLU A 299 -15.87 7.49 8.49
N ARG A 300 -16.17 6.56 9.41
CA ARG A 300 -16.94 6.83 10.63
C ARG A 300 -16.07 7.27 11.81
N LEU A 301 -14.95 6.59 12.06
CA LEU A 301 -14.13 6.81 13.26
C LEU A 301 -13.04 7.86 13.07
N LYS A 302 -12.58 8.09 11.83
CA LYS A 302 -11.48 9.01 11.49
C LYS A 302 -10.20 8.78 12.34
N GLY A 303 -9.27 9.73 12.35
CA GLY A 303 -8.01 9.64 13.10
C GLY A 303 -7.15 8.44 12.68
N ILE A 304 -6.69 7.63 13.64
CA ILE A 304 -5.84 6.44 13.37
C ILE A 304 -6.46 5.54 12.29
N TYR A 305 -7.77 5.30 12.33
CA TYR A 305 -8.45 4.42 11.36
C TYR A 305 -8.31 4.94 9.93
N LEU A 306 -8.42 6.27 9.75
CA LEU A 306 -8.27 6.89 8.44
C LEU A 306 -6.81 6.93 7.98
N GLY A 307 -5.87 7.23 8.88
CA GLY A 307 -4.43 7.20 8.57
C GLY A 307 -3.96 5.81 8.14
N VAL A 308 -4.30 4.78 8.92
CA VAL A 308 -3.96 3.39 8.62
C VAL A 308 -4.63 2.93 7.33
N TYR A 309 -5.91 3.25 7.13
CA TYR A 309 -6.61 2.91 5.89
C TYR A 309 -5.93 3.54 4.66
N GLY A 310 -5.47 4.79 4.76
CA GLY A 310 -4.73 5.46 3.69
C GLY A 310 -3.44 4.73 3.32
N ILE A 311 -2.68 4.26 4.31
CA ILE A 311 -1.46 3.47 4.10
C ILE A 311 -1.77 2.12 3.46
N LEU A 312 -2.72 1.36 4.01
CA LEU A 312 -3.09 0.05 3.48
C LEU A 312 -3.55 0.12 2.03
N PHE A 313 -4.39 1.11 1.72
CA PHE A 313 -4.87 1.26 0.35
C PHE A 313 -3.76 1.73 -0.59
N ALA A 314 -2.87 2.63 -0.16
CA ALA A 314 -1.70 3.03 -0.94
C ALA A 314 -0.80 1.82 -1.29
N TYR A 315 -0.49 0.97 -0.30
CA TYR A 315 0.24 -0.27 -0.55
C TYR A 315 -0.53 -1.23 -1.46
N THR A 316 -1.85 -1.34 -1.33
CA THR A 316 -2.68 -2.17 -2.24
C THR A 316 -2.56 -1.72 -3.69
N LEU A 317 -2.56 -0.40 -3.95
CA LEU A 317 -2.41 0.14 -5.30
C LEU A 317 -1.02 -0.12 -5.87
N ILE A 318 0.02 0.09 -5.05
CA ILE A 318 1.41 -0.11 -5.49
C ILE A 318 1.74 -1.60 -5.64
N ALA A 319 1.06 -2.48 -4.89
CA ALA A 319 1.27 -3.92 -4.97
C ALA A 319 0.90 -4.54 -6.32
N ILE A 320 0.13 -3.84 -7.16
CA ILE A 320 -0.06 -4.20 -8.57
C ILE A 320 1.30 -4.33 -9.27
N GLU A 321 2.25 -3.44 -8.97
CA GLU A 321 3.62 -3.45 -9.51
C GLU A 321 4.57 -4.29 -8.65
N SER A 322 4.60 -4.05 -7.33
CA SER A 322 5.70 -4.50 -6.47
C SER A 322 5.36 -5.65 -5.51
N GLY A 323 4.11 -6.12 -5.53
CA GLY A 323 3.57 -7.11 -4.58
C GLY A 323 3.46 -6.62 -3.13
N ILE A 324 2.90 -7.47 -2.24
CA ILE A 324 2.75 -7.24 -0.79
C ILE A 324 3.70 -8.17 -0.01
N LEU A 325 4.94 -8.33 -0.47
CA LEU A 325 5.89 -9.32 0.08
C LEU A 325 6.96 -8.73 0.99
N ASP A 326 6.79 -7.47 1.43
CA ASP A 326 7.67 -6.85 2.40
C ASP A 326 7.04 -6.96 3.81
N LEU A 327 7.84 -7.30 4.82
CA LEU A 327 7.37 -7.57 6.19
C LEU A 327 6.66 -6.37 6.82
N ASP A 328 7.19 -5.17 6.63
CA ASP A 328 6.60 -3.92 7.09
C ASP A 328 5.17 -3.75 6.58
N VAL A 329 4.92 -4.10 5.32
CA VAL A 329 3.59 -4.06 4.71
C VAL A 329 2.68 -5.08 5.38
N ILE A 330 3.15 -6.32 5.57
CA ILE A 330 2.40 -7.37 6.28
C ILE A 330 2.03 -6.91 7.69
N ILE A 331 2.97 -6.29 8.42
CA ILE A 331 2.74 -5.72 9.76
C ILE A 331 1.67 -4.64 9.71
N TYR A 332 1.63 -3.76 8.69
CA TYR A 332 0.57 -2.78 8.55
C TYR A 332 -0.80 -3.42 8.34
N TYR A 333 -0.91 -4.44 7.48
CA TYR A 333 -2.17 -5.16 7.27
C TYR A 333 -2.63 -5.85 8.56
N LEU A 334 -1.72 -6.47 9.30
CA LEU A 334 -1.99 -7.05 10.61
C LEU A 334 -2.48 -5.99 11.60
N PHE A 335 -1.82 -4.83 11.66
CA PHE A 335 -2.21 -3.71 12.52
C PHE A 335 -3.61 -3.20 12.18
N GLY A 336 -3.93 -3.03 10.89
CA GLY A 336 -5.28 -2.69 10.44
C GLY A 336 -6.33 -3.72 10.82
N MET A 337 -6.00 -5.02 10.72
CA MET A 337 -6.87 -6.11 11.16
C MET A 337 -7.14 -6.07 12.67
N LEU A 338 -6.11 -5.83 13.48
CA LEU A 338 -6.25 -5.65 14.93
C LEU A 338 -7.14 -4.45 15.26
N LEU A 339 -7.02 -3.34 14.54
CA LEU A 339 -7.89 -2.17 14.72
C LEU A 339 -9.35 -2.46 14.37
N CYS A 340 -9.62 -3.24 13.32
CA CYS A 340 -10.96 -3.72 12.99
C CYS A 340 -11.55 -4.55 14.13
N ILE A 341 -10.79 -5.53 14.62
CA ILE A 341 -11.21 -6.43 15.71
C ILE A 341 -11.47 -5.61 16.99
N TYR A 342 -10.56 -4.70 17.33
CA TYR A 342 -10.70 -3.83 18.48
C TYR A 342 -11.95 -2.96 18.41
N ALA A 343 -12.25 -2.38 17.25
CA ALA A 343 -13.47 -1.59 17.05
C ALA A 343 -14.74 -2.44 17.22
N LEU A 344 -14.76 -3.66 16.67
CA LEU A 344 -15.88 -4.60 16.80
C LEU A 344 -16.14 -5.01 18.25
N ILE A 345 -15.07 -5.35 19.00
CA ILE A 345 -15.16 -5.74 20.41
C ILE A 345 -15.64 -4.56 21.25
N SER A 346 -15.04 -3.38 21.06
CA SER A 346 -15.41 -2.16 21.78
C SER A 346 -16.85 -1.73 21.51
N GLY A 347 -17.32 -1.90 20.27
CA GLY A 347 -18.71 -1.68 19.88
C GLY A 347 -19.69 -2.60 20.61
N LYS A 348 -19.40 -3.90 20.65
CA LYS A 348 -20.22 -4.90 21.37
C LYS A 348 -20.26 -4.65 22.88
N LEU A 349 -19.13 -4.30 23.49
CA LEU A 349 -19.04 -3.97 24.92
C LEU A 349 -19.94 -2.77 25.29
N LYS A 350 -20.00 -1.75 24.42
CA LYS A 350 -20.87 -0.59 24.64
C LYS A 350 -22.35 -0.94 24.53
N ASN A 351 -22.73 -1.81 23.58
CA ASN A 351 -24.10 -2.33 23.50
C ASN A 351 -24.53 -3.09 24.74
N LEU A 352 -23.64 -3.94 25.27
CA LEU A 352 -23.91 -4.71 26.49
C LEU A 352 -24.07 -3.82 27.72
N LYS A 353 -23.29 -2.73 27.82
CA LYS A 353 -23.46 -1.72 28.88
C LYS A 353 -24.78 -0.97 28.75
N ASN A 354 -25.14 -0.52 27.55
CA ASN A 354 -26.41 0.15 27.30
C ASN A 354 -27.63 -0.76 27.56
N LEU A 355 -27.54 -2.07 27.30
CA LEU A 355 -28.58 -3.06 27.60
C LEU A 355 -28.72 -3.35 29.11
N LYS A 356 -27.66 -3.14 29.89
CA LYS A 356 -27.66 -3.36 31.35
C LYS A 356 -28.01 -2.12 32.17
N GLY A 357 -28.38 -1.01 31.54
CA GLY A 357 -28.89 0.18 32.24
C GLY A 357 -27.93 0.76 33.28
N PHE A 358 -26.64 0.86 32.94
CA PHE A 358 -25.64 1.58 33.73
C PHE A 358 -25.24 2.88 33.04
#